data_AF-A0A0F9J8C7-F1
#
_entry.id   AF-A0A0F9J8C7-F1
#
_cell.length_a   1.000
_cell.length_b   1.000
_cell.length_c   1.000
_cell.angle_alpha   90.00
_cell.angle_beta   90.00
_cell.angle_gamma   90.00
#
_symmetry.space_group_name_H-M   'P 1'
#
loop_
_entity.id
_entity.type
_entity.pdbx_description
1 polymer ?
#
loop_
_entity_poly.entity_id
_entity_poly.type
_entity_poly.pdbx_seq_one_letter_code
_entity_poly.pdbx_strand_id
1 'polypeptide(L)'
;MAAKTSITRINAAEPLNRLIRLDRLEFRKLLDLYFQALRADWIYHETRQKSGTKAAADKGHTAASAWNACTVSLLVLRDMRTVDPDLRAAVEVLLKTCPGEMPSSGDLMRCGTEMLVLANKYKRSSSDLMPLLDEAFCLIESYHGTQALMSAQRAA
;
A
#
# COMPACT_ATOMS: atom_id res chain seq x y z
N MET A 1 -62.80 -12.95 -16.89
CA MET A 1 -61.38 -13.14 -17.29
C MET A 1 -60.60 -11.92 -16.83
N ALA A 2 -59.78 -12.05 -15.78
CA ALA A 2 -58.97 -10.94 -15.26
C ALA A 2 -57.50 -11.16 -15.68
N ALA A 3 -56.94 -10.18 -16.39
CA ALA A 3 -55.57 -10.22 -16.89
C ALA A 3 -54.57 -10.13 -15.72
N LYS A 4 -53.67 -11.12 -15.63
CA LYS A 4 -52.53 -11.10 -14.71
C LYS A 4 -51.49 -10.10 -15.24
N THR A 5 -51.31 -9.00 -14.53
CA THR A 5 -50.22 -8.06 -14.77
C THR A 5 -48.92 -8.65 -14.24
N SER A 6 -48.12 -9.25 -15.11
CA SER A 6 -46.76 -9.68 -14.79
C SER A 6 -45.87 -8.45 -14.65
N ILE A 7 -45.49 -8.12 -13.41
CA ILE A 7 -44.53 -7.07 -13.12
C ILE A 7 -43.13 -7.64 -13.41
N THR A 8 -42.56 -7.28 -14.54
CA THR A 8 -41.16 -7.52 -14.85
C THR A 8 -40.30 -6.76 -13.84
N ARG A 9 -39.59 -7.48 -12.95
CA ARG A 9 -38.54 -6.89 -12.11
C ARG A 9 -37.48 -6.32 -13.03
N ILE A 10 -37.43 -5.00 -13.14
CA ILE A 10 -36.26 -4.30 -13.66
C ILE A 10 -35.16 -4.51 -12.61
N ASN A 11 -34.29 -5.50 -12.84
CA ASN A 11 -33.01 -5.55 -12.15
C ASN A 11 -32.32 -4.22 -12.49
N ALA A 12 -32.26 -3.31 -11.52
CA ALA A 12 -31.52 -2.08 -11.67
C ALA A 12 -30.11 -2.46 -12.13
N ALA A 13 -29.76 -2.02 -13.33
CA ALA A 13 -28.43 -2.23 -13.87
C ALA A 13 -27.43 -1.76 -12.80
N GLU A 14 -26.55 -2.68 -12.40
CA GLU A 14 -25.50 -2.40 -11.45
C GLU A 14 -24.72 -1.18 -11.97
N PRO A 15 -24.69 -0.05 -11.23
CA PRO A 15 -24.23 1.20 -11.81
C PRO A 15 -22.76 1.05 -12.20
N LEU A 16 -22.42 1.55 -13.39
CA LEU A 16 -21.07 1.65 -13.96
C LEU A 16 -20.01 2.17 -12.95
N ASN A 17 -20.42 2.79 -11.85
CA ASN A 17 -19.60 3.12 -10.69
C ASN A 17 -18.82 1.94 -10.08
N ARG A 18 -19.21 0.68 -10.29
CA ARG A 18 -18.37 -0.47 -9.92
C ARG A 18 -17.13 -0.63 -10.81
N LEU A 19 -17.19 -0.19 -12.07
CA LEU A 19 -16.14 -0.41 -13.06
C LEU A 19 -15.00 0.61 -13.01
N ILE A 20 -15.16 1.73 -12.29
CA ILE A 20 -14.07 2.70 -12.03
C ILE A 20 -14.14 3.13 -10.56
N ARG A 21 -13.74 2.24 -9.66
CA ARG A 21 -13.38 2.61 -8.28
C ARG A 21 -12.03 3.29 -8.32
N LEU A 22 -12.04 4.59 -8.63
CA LEU A 22 -10.84 5.41 -8.80
C LEU A 22 -9.90 5.30 -7.59
N ASP A 23 -10.45 5.24 -6.38
CA ASP A 23 -9.73 5.03 -5.13
C ASP A 23 -8.91 3.72 -5.12
N ARG A 24 -9.47 2.61 -5.62
CA ARG A 24 -8.75 1.33 -5.74
C ARG A 24 -7.63 1.38 -6.75
N LEU A 25 -7.84 2.06 -7.88
CA LEU A 25 -6.81 2.24 -8.90
C LEU A 25 -5.67 3.12 -8.39
N GLU A 26 -5.99 4.21 -7.70
CA GLU A 26 -4.99 5.08 -7.07
C GLU A 26 -4.26 4.35 -5.95
N PHE A 27 -4.96 3.54 -5.15
CA PHE A 27 -4.32 2.69 -4.14
C PHE A 27 -3.37 1.67 -4.77
N ARG A 28 -3.74 1.02 -5.87
CA ARG A 28 -2.84 0.10 -6.60
C ARG A 28 -1.57 0.81 -7.08
N LYS A 29 -1.70 1.97 -7.72
CA LYS A 29 -0.54 2.79 -8.13
C LYS A 29 0.35 3.17 -6.94
N LEU A 30 -0.28 3.45 -5.80
CA LEU A 30 0.42 3.76 -4.57
C LEU A 30 1.20 2.57 -4.02
N LEU A 31 0.66 1.35 -4.10
CA LEU A 31 1.40 0.14 -3.73
C LEU A 31 2.62 -0.08 -4.65
N ASP A 32 2.49 0.21 -5.95
CA ASP A 32 3.63 0.20 -6.88
C ASP A 32 4.71 1.20 -6.47
N LEU A 33 4.32 2.43 -6.07
CA LEU A 33 5.26 3.44 -5.56
C LEU A 33 5.91 3.01 -4.25
N TYR A 34 5.16 2.40 -3.34
CA TYR A 34 5.67 1.88 -2.07
C TYR A 34 6.71 0.79 -2.30
N PHE A 35 6.41 -0.17 -3.19
CA PHE A 35 7.36 -1.20 -3.61
C PHE A 35 8.63 -0.59 -4.23
N GLN A 36 8.49 0.40 -5.12
CA GLN A 36 9.63 1.08 -5.74
C GLN A 36 10.51 1.77 -4.70
N ALA A 37 9.91 2.39 -3.67
CA ALA A 37 10.65 3.02 -2.59
C ALA A 37 11.43 2.00 -1.75
N LEU A 38 10.81 0.90 -1.34
CA LEU A 38 11.49 -0.20 -0.64
C LEU A 38 12.67 -0.76 -1.45
N ARG A 39 12.46 -0.97 -2.75
CA ARG A 39 13.50 -1.48 -3.64
C ARG A 39 14.65 -0.49 -3.78
N ALA A 40 14.36 0.81 -3.88
CA ALA A 40 15.39 1.84 -3.99
C ALA A 40 16.24 1.92 -2.72
N ASP A 41 15.62 1.81 -1.54
CA ASP A 41 16.32 1.72 -0.25
C ASP A 41 17.28 0.52 -0.19
N TRP A 42 16.80 -0.66 -0.62
CA TRP A 42 17.64 -1.85 -0.67
C TRP A 42 18.85 -1.67 -1.60
N ILE A 43 18.64 -1.15 -2.81
CA ILE A 43 19.71 -0.89 -3.77
C ILE A 43 20.71 0.13 -3.21
N TYR A 44 20.24 1.18 -2.55
CA TYR A 44 21.10 2.16 -1.91
C TYR A 44 21.97 1.52 -0.82
N HIS A 45 21.38 0.70 0.05
CA HIS A 45 22.10 -0.02 1.10
C HIS A 45 23.20 -0.92 0.51
N GLU A 46 22.86 -1.73 -0.48
CA GLU A 46 23.81 -2.62 -1.16
C GLU A 46 24.94 -1.84 -1.85
N THR A 47 24.60 -0.75 -2.54
CA THR A 47 25.59 0.10 -3.24
C THR A 47 26.54 0.76 -2.25
N ARG A 48 26.03 1.23 -1.11
CA ARG A 48 26.86 1.83 -0.05
C ARG A 48 27.87 0.84 0.52
N GLN A 49 27.55 -0.44 0.58
CA GLN A 49 28.49 -1.48 1.02
C GLN A 49 29.57 -1.78 -0.04
N LYS A 50 29.25 -1.68 -1.33
CA LYS A 50 30.08 -2.18 -2.43
C LYS A 50 30.83 -1.12 -3.23
N SER A 51 30.48 0.16 -3.13
CA SER A 51 30.92 1.20 -4.08
C SER A 51 31.30 2.53 -3.42
N GLY A 52 32.05 3.36 -4.16
CA GLY A 52 32.51 4.68 -3.71
C GLY A 52 31.39 5.72 -3.49
N THR A 53 31.76 6.86 -2.92
CA THR A 53 30.86 7.88 -2.37
C THR A 53 29.85 8.48 -3.37
N LYS A 54 30.23 8.68 -4.63
CA LYS A 54 29.35 9.31 -5.64
C LYS A 54 28.20 8.40 -6.07
N ALA A 55 28.48 7.12 -6.36
CA ALA A 55 27.44 6.16 -6.74
C ALA A 55 26.43 5.94 -5.61
N ALA A 56 26.91 5.92 -4.36
CA ALA A 56 26.05 5.85 -3.19
C ALA A 56 25.17 7.11 -3.06
N ALA A 57 25.70 8.31 -3.34
CA ALA A 57 24.92 9.55 -3.30
C ALA A 57 23.77 9.55 -4.32
N ASP A 58 24.02 9.14 -5.56
CA ASP A 58 23.00 9.09 -6.61
C ASP A 58 21.87 8.09 -6.25
N LYS A 59 22.24 6.93 -5.70
CA LYS A 59 21.26 5.94 -5.22
C LYS A 59 20.48 6.43 -4.00
N GLY A 60 21.14 7.13 -3.08
CA GLY A 60 20.47 7.76 -1.94
C GLY A 60 19.45 8.80 -2.37
N HIS A 61 19.79 9.65 -3.34
CA HIS A 61 18.84 10.60 -3.92
C HIS A 61 17.65 9.91 -4.62
N THR A 62 17.90 8.80 -5.32
CA THR A 62 16.86 7.99 -5.96
C THR A 62 15.89 7.42 -4.91
N ALA A 63 16.41 6.86 -3.82
CA ALA A 63 15.60 6.32 -2.73
C ALA A 63 14.76 7.39 -2.04
N ALA A 64 15.36 8.54 -1.70
CA ALA A 64 14.65 9.67 -1.12
C ALA A 64 13.52 10.19 -2.04
N SER A 65 13.78 10.28 -3.34
CA SER A 65 12.79 10.71 -4.34
C SER A 65 11.62 9.73 -4.45
N ALA A 66 11.91 8.43 -4.43
CA ALA A 66 10.88 7.39 -4.47
C ALA A 66 9.98 7.43 -3.23
N TRP A 67 10.57 7.57 -2.04
CA TRP A 67 9.80 7.74 -0.80
C TRP A 67 8.98 9.02 -0.77
N ASN A 68 9.50 10.13 -1.29
CA ASN A 68 8.74 11.36 -1.42
C ASN A 68 7.53 11.17 -2.34
N ALA A 69 7.70 10.54 -3.51
CA ALA A 69 6.59 10.26 -4.43
C ALA A 69 5.53 9.36 -3.78
N CYS A 70 5.95 8.30 -3.08
CA CYS A 70 5.06 7.42 -2.33
C CYS A 70 4.29 8.18 -1.23
N THR A 71 4.99 8.98 -0.41
CA THR A 71 4.40 9.74 0.70
C THR A 71 3.39 10.77 0.18
N VAL A 72 3.71 11.49 -0.90
CA VAL A 72 2.77 12.42 -1.54
C VAL A 72 1.51 11.67 -2.02
N SER A 73 1.68 10.51 -2.66
CA SER A 73 0.54 9.70 -3.12
C SER A 73 -0.34 9.23 -1.95
N LEU A 74 0.25 8.80 -0.83
CA LEU A 74 -0.46 8.47 0.41
C LEU A 74 -1.27 9.65 0.94
N LEU A 75 -0.68 10.84 1.02
CA LEU A 75 -1.38 12.04 1.49
C LEU A 75 -2.55 12.43 0.56
N VAL A 76 -2.34 12.37 -0.75
CA VAL A 76 -3.39 12.65 -1.76
C VAL A 76 -4.56 11.68 -1.60
N LEU A 77 -4.29 10.39 -1.42
CA LEU A 77 -5.34 9.40 -1.28
C LEU A 77 -6.07 9.50 0.07
N ARG A 78 -5.36 9.81 1.17
CA ARG A 78 -5.97 10.07 2.48
C ARG A 78 -7.00 11.20 2.41
N ASP A 79 -6.63 12.29 1.74
CA ASP A 79 -7.40 13.54 1.67
C ASP A 79 -8.51 13.51 0.59
N MET A 80 -8.56 12.45 -0.22
CA MET A 80 -9.61 12.27 -1.21
C MET A 80 -10.96 11.94 -0.52
N ARG A 81 -11.96 12.77 -0.79
CA ARG A 81 -13.30 12.71 -0.15
C ARG A 81 -14.05 11.41 -0.40
N THR A 82 -13.83 10.78 -1.54
CA THR A 82 -14.60 9.61 -2.02
C THR A 82 -13.94 8.27 -1.72
N VAL A 83 -12.82 8.25 -0.99
CA VAL A 83 -12.09 7.01 -0.69
C VAL A 83 -12.87 6.15 0.28
N ASP A 84 -12.96 4.86 -0.04
CA ASP A 84 -13.49 3.83 0.84
C ASP A 84 -12.86 3.92 2.25
N PRO A 85 -13.67 3.89 3.33
CA PRO A 85 -13.14 4.03 4.69
C PRO A 85 -12.05 3.03 5.06
N ASP A 86 -12.14 1.78 4.60
CA ASP A 86 -11.14 0.75 4.88
C ASP A 86 -9.87 0.98 4.04
N LEU A 87 -9.96 1.54 2.83
CA LEU A 87 -8.79 2.02 2.09
C LEU A 87 -8.14 3.22 2.77
N ARG A 88 -8.93 4.16 3.30
CA ARG A 88 -8.38 5.30 4.05
C ARG A 88 -7.62 4.81 5.30
N ALA A 89 -8.18 3.84 6.02
CA ALA A 89 -7.51 3.20 7.14
C ALA A 89 -6.20 2.53 6.71
N ALA A 90 -6.20 1.81 5.58
CA ALA A 90 -4.99 1.21 5.02
C ALA A 90 -3.91 2.25 4.67
N VAL A 91 -4.31 3.38 4.08
CA VAL A 91 -3.42 4.52 3.81
C VAL A 91 -2.82 5.09 5.09
N GLU A 92 -3.63 5.26 6.14
CA GLU A 92 -3.14 5.73 7.44
C GLU A 92 -2.13 4.76 8.08
N VAL A 93 -2.35 3.45 7.92
CA VAL A 93 -1.37 2.43 8.35
C VAL A 93 -0.06 2.57 7.58
N LEU A 94 -0.10 2.70 6.25
CA LEU A 94 1.10 2.87 5.41
C LEU A 94 1.83 4.19 5.65
N LEU A 95 1.14 5.26 6.05
CA LEU A 95 1.80 6.53 6.42
C LEU A 95 2.70 6.37 7.64
N LYS A 96 2.30 5.54 8.61
CA LYS A 96 3.11 5.24 9.81
C LYS A 96 4.40 4.49 9.49
N THR A 97 4.49 3.88 8.31
CA THR A 97 5.68 3.14 7.88
C THR A 97 6.60 3.97 6.99
N CYS A 98 6.25 5.21 6.67
CA CYS A 98 7.13 6.08 5.88
C CYS A 98 8.43 6.41 6.66
N PRO A 99 9.59 6.57 5.97
CA PRO A 99 10.86 6.83 6.64
C PRO A 99 10.90 8.10 7.51
N GLY A 100 10.06 9.10 7.21
CA GLY A 100 9.92 10.30 8.03
C GLY A 100 9.43 10.01 9.45
N GLU A 101 8.67 8.94 9.65
CA GLU A 101 8.20 8.46 10.95
C GLU A 101 9.25 7.59 11.67
N MET A 102 10.32 7.20 10.96
CA MET A 102 11.39 6.34 11.46
C MET A 102 10.86 5.08 12.20
N PRO A 103 10.01 4.26 11.56
CA PRO A 103 9.33 3.16 12.23
C PRO A 103 10.33 2.13 12.76
N SER A 104 10.13 1.70 14.00
CA SER A 104 10.86 0.56 14.56
C SER A 104 10.32 -0.77 13.98
N SER A 105 11.08 -1.85 14.14
CA SER A 105 10.61 -3.20 13.78
C SER A 105 9.28 -3.56 14.47
N GLY A 106 9.10 -3.15 15.74
CA GLY A 106 7.84 -3.34 16.46
C GLY A 106 6.68 -2.53 15.90
N ASP A 107 6.94 -1.34 15.36
CA ASP A 107 5.91 -0.51 14.70
C ASP A 107 5.51 -1.12 13.36
N LEU A 108 6.47 -1.64 12.58
CA LEU A 108 6.17 -2.34 11.33
C LEU A 108 5.32 -3.58 11.56
N MET A 109 5.64 -4.40 12.58
CA MET A 109 4.82 -5.55 12.96
C MET A 109 3.39 -5.15 13.36
N ARG A 110 3.25 -4.04 14.11
CA ARG A 110 1.93 -3.51 14.49
C ARG A 110 1.14 -3.08 13.26
N CYS A 111 1.78 -2.35 12.33
CA CYS A 111 1.17 -1.92 11.08
C CYS A 111 0.78 -3.11 10.20
N GLY A 112 1.61 -4.15 10.11
CA GLY A 112 1.30 -5.39 9.41
C GLY A 112 0.07 -6.08 10.00
N THR A 113 -0.03 -6.13 11.33
CA THR A 113 -1.21 -6.68 12.03
C THR A 113 -2.47 -5.86 11.75
N GLU A 114 -2.40 -4.52 11.81
CA GLU A 114 -3.51 -3.63 11.47
C GLU A 114 -3.99 -3.85 10.02
N MET A 115 -3.06 -3.96 9.06
CA MET A 115 -3.38 -4.23 7.65
C MET A 115 -4.01 -5.61 7.44
N LEU A 116 -3.48 -6.64 8.12
CA LEU A 116 -4.02 -8.00 8.05
C LEU A 116 -5.45 -8.07 8.60
N VAL A 117 -5.74 -7.32 9.68
CA VAL A 117 -7.11 -7.21 10.22
C VAL A 117 -8.05 -6.58 9.18
N LEU A 118 -7.63 -5.53 8.47
CA LEU A 118 -8.40 -4.94 7.38
C LEU A 118 -8.66 -5.95 6.25
N ALA A 119 -7.63 -6.64 5.77
CA ALA A 119 -7.76 -7.65 4.71
C ALA A 119 -8.71 -8.78 5.11
N ASN A 120 -8.66 -9.24 6.36
CA ASN A 120 -9.50 -10.32 6.86
C ASN A 120 -10.99 -9.99 6.87
N LYS A 121 -11.39 -8.71 6.96
CA LYS A 121 -12.80 -8.30 6.82
C LYS A 121 -13.41 -8.76 5.49
N TYR A 122 -12.58 -8.84 4.44
CA TYR A 122 -12.99 -9.14 3.08
C TYR A 122 -12.71 -10.58 2.64
N LYS A 123 -12.11 -11.41 3.50
CA LYS A 123 -11.67 -12.79 3.18
C LYS A 123 -12.77 -13.70 2.64
N ARG A 124 -14.02 -13.46 3.05
CA ARG A 124 -15.21 -14.22 2.61
C ARG A 124 -16.08 -13.47 1.60
N SER A 125 -15.60 -12.32 1.10
CA SER A 125 -16.30 -11.48 0.15
C SER A 125 -15.60 -11.52 -1.22
N SER A 126 -16.35 -11.43 -2.31
CA SER A 126 -15.80 -11.22 -3.66
C SER A 126 -15.38 -9.75 -3.88
N SER A 127 -14.80 -9.12 -2.87
CA SER A 127 -14.42 -7.70 -2.89
C SER A 127 -13.02 -7.53 -3.49
N ASP A 128 -12.89 -6.62 -4.45
CA ASP A 128 -11.59 -6.26 -5.04
C ASP A 128 -10.65 -5.54 -4.06
N LEU A 129 -11.12 -5.23 -2.83
CA LEU A 129 -10.28 -4.65 -1.78
C LEU A 129 -9.34 -5.68 -1.15
N MET A 130 -9.77 -6.94 -1.04
CA MET A 130 -8.96 -7.98 -0.39
C MET A 130 -7.55 -8.10 -1.00
N PRO A 131 -7.36 -8.26 -2.32
CA PRO A 131 -6.02 -8.40 -2.90
C PRO A 131 -5.15 -7.16 -2.70
N LEU A 132 -5.74 -5.96 -2.67
CA LEU A 132 -5.01 -4.72 -2.43
C LEU A 132 -4.50 -4.62 -0.99
N LEU A 133 -5.35 -4.98 -0.02
CA LEU A 133 -4.99 -4.97 1.40
C LEU A 133 -3.97 -6.07 1.73
N ASP A 134 -4.10 -7.25 1.11
CA ASP A 134 -3.17 -8.36 1.27
C ASP A 134 -1.77 -8.02 0.70
N GLU A 135 -1.73 -7.34 -0.45
CA GLU A 135 -0.48 -6.83 -1.01
C GLU A 135 0.16 -5.76 -0.11
N ALA A 136 -0.63 -4.82 0.41
CA ALA A 136 -0.15 -3.82 1.36
C ALA A 136 0.46 -4.47 2.60
N PHE A 137 -0.19 -5.53 3.13
CA PHE A 137 0.35 -6.33 4.23
C PHE A 137 1.70 -6.98 3.84
N CYS A 138 1.77 -7.64 2.68
CA CYS A 138 3.01 -8.26 2.19
C CYS A 138 4.16 -7.24 2.04
N LEU A 139 3.86 -6.00 1.63
CA LEU A 139 4.86 -4.95 1.51
C LEU A 139 5.37 -4.47 2.87
N ILE A 140 4.51 -4.37 3.88
CA ILE A 140 4.92 -4.05 5.26
C ILE A 140 5.81 -5.15 5.83
N GLU A 141 5.44 -6.42 5.65
CA GLU A 141 6.25 -7.56 6.11
C GLU A 141 7.60 -7.62 5.39
N SER A 142 7.61 -7.33 4.07
CA SER A 142 8.85 -7.22 3.30
C SER A 142 9.73 -6.11 3.85
N TYR A 143 9.15 -4.95 4.18
CA TYR A 143 9.91 -3.84 4.77
C TYR A 143 10.52 -4.23 6.13
N HIS A 144 9.74 -4.89 6.97
CA HIS A 144 10.20 -5.41 8.26
C HIS A 144 11.38 -6.39 8.08
N GLY A 145 11.26 -7.36 7.18
CA GLY A 145 12.33 -8.31 6.86
C GLY A 145 13.58 -7.62 6.31
N THR A 146 13.42 -6.63 5.44
CA THR A 146 14.53 -5.83 4.91
C THR A 146 15.25 -5.05 6.01
N GLN A 147 14.54 -4.40 6.93
CA GLN A 147 15.17 -3.72 8.07
C GLN A 147 15.99 -4.68 8.95
N ALA A 148 15.45 -5.88 9.23
CA ALA A 148 16.13 -6.90 10.01
C ALA A 148 17.42 -7.42 9.31
N LEU A 149 17.39 -7.59 7.98
CA LEU A 149 18.57 -7.97 7.21
C LEU A 149 19.64 -6.86 7.22
N MET A 150 19.23 -5.60 7.02
CA MET A 150 20.15 -4.47 7.05
C MET A 150 20.80 -4.29 8.43
N SER A 151 20.08 -4.53 9.52
CA SER A 151 20.63 -4.42 10.87
C SER A 151 21.61 -5.55 11.18
N ALA A 152 21.31 -6.79 10.78
CA ALA A 152 22.21 -7.93 10.94
C ALA A 152 23.54 -7.73 10.19
N GLN A 153 23.51 -7.20 8.96
CA GLN A 153 24.72 -6.92 8.18
C GLN A 153 25.60 -5.82 8.75
N ARG A 154 25.09 -4.93 9.60
CA ARG A 154 25.91 -3.92 10.30
C ARG A 154 26.62 -4.48 11.54
N ALA A 155 26.13 -5.57 12.09
CA ALA A 155 26.64 -6.20 13.30
C ALA A 155 27.68 -7.30 13.02
N ALA A 156 27.83 -7.72 11.77
CA ALA A 156 28.83 -8.69 11.30
C ALA A 156 30.09 -7.98 10.79
#